data_AF-A0A0L1JR97-F1
#
_entry.id   AF-A0A0L1JR97-F1
#
_cell.length_a   1.000
_cell.length_b   1.000
_cell.length_c   1.000
_cell.angle_alpha   90.00
_cell.angle_beta   90.00
_cell.angle_gamma   90.00
#
_symmetry.space_group_name_H-M   'P 1'
#
loop_
_entity.id
_entity.type
_entity.pdbx_description
1 polymer ?
#
loop_
_entity_poly.entity_id
_entity_poly.type
_entity_poly.pdbx_seq_one_letter_code
_entity_poly.pdbx_strand_id
1 'polypeptide(L)'
;MTTAEAILTAVTWWGVIGGIVAVVFLGYGIDRIDEDADGAFVFRPLLVPGIVVIWPLVLWRWYCLASGRDHWAHRHRPRRHRHRIFAYAMPIAIVAVIVAGLAVRQSWPDHIAPERLSPPAEDSQ
;
A
#
# COMPACT_ATOMS: atom_id res chain seq x y z
N MET A 1 -22.28 19.01 -7.27
CA MET A 1 -21.58 17.82 -6.74
C MET A 1 -21.00 18.15 -5.39
N THR A 2 -21.20 17.27 -4.41
CA THR A 2 -20.53 17.41 -3.10
C THR A 2 -19.10 16.87 -3.16
N THR A 3 -18.24 17.26 -2.20
CA THR A 3 -16.86 16.75 -2.14
C THR A 3 -16.82 15.22 -1.98
N ALA A 4 -17.71 14.65 -1.17
CA ALA A 4 -17.81 13.21 -0.98
C ALA A 4 -18.20 12.48 -2.28
N GLU A 5 -19.16 13.02 -3.01
CA GLU A 5 -19.62 12.50 -4.31
C GLU A 5 -18.50 12.55 -5.36
N ALA A 6 -17.72 13.64 -5.40
CA ALA A 6 -16.57 13.77 -6.29
C ALA A 6 -15.49 12.72 -6.00
N ILE A 7 -15.16 12.49 -4.73
CA ILE A 7 -14.18 11.47 -4.31
C ILE A 7 -14.67 10.07 -4.70
N LEU A 8 -15.92 9.74 -4.37
CA LEU A 8 -16.48 8.43 -4.69
C LEU A 8 -16.50 8.18 -6.20
N THR A 9 -16.87 9.20 -6.99
CA THR A 9 -16.86 9.14 -8.45
C THR A 9 -15.45 8.90 -8.98
N ALA A 10 -14.45 9.62 -8.48
CA ALA A 10 -13.06 9.45 -8.88
C ALA A 10 -12.53 8.04 -8.56
N VAL A 11 -12.79 7.54 -7.34
CA VAL A 11 -12.38 6.19 -6.91
C VAL A 11 -13.09 5.11 -7.72
N THR A 12 -14.36 5.30 -8.06
CA THR A 12 -15.13 4.37 -8.89
C THR A 12 -14.52 4.26 -10.28
N TRP A 13 -14.28 5.40 -10.94
CA TRP A 13 -13.63 5.41 -12.25
C TRP A 13 -12.22 4.83 -12.21
N TRP A 14 -11.45 5.14 -11.17
CA TRP A 14 -10.13 4.55 -10.95
C TRP A 14 -10.20 3.03 -10.86
N GLY A 15 -11.12 2.50 -10.06
CA GLY A 15 -11.33 1.06 -9.89
C GLY A 15 -11.79 0.37 -11.17
N VAL A 16 -12.71 0.98 -11.91
CA VAL A 16 -13.20 0.44 -13.20
C VAL A 16 -12.06 0.34 -14.22
N ILE A 17 -11.26 1.41 -14.38
CA ILE A 17 -10.11 1.41 -15.29
C ILE A 17 -9.09 0.35 -14.82
N GLY A 18 -8.79 0.32 -13.53
CA GLY A 18 -7.89 -0.68 -12.95
C GLY A 18 -8.38 -2.11 -13.17
N GLY A 19 -9.69 -2.35 -13.11
CA GLY A 19 -10.32 -3.65 -13.37
C GLY A 19 -10.15 -4.08 -14.83
N ILE A 20 -10.40 -3.18 -15.78
CA ILE A 20 -10.16 -3.44 -17.21
C ILE A 20 -8.69 -3.77 -17.46
N VAL A 21 -7.78 -2.98 -16.87
CA VAL A 21 -6.34 -3.24 -16.97
C VAL A 21 -5.97 -4.58 -16.36
N ALA A 22 -6.55 -4.96 -15.22
CA ALA A 22 -6.29 -6.25 -14.59
C ALA A 22 -6.70 -7.42 -15.50
N VAL A 23 -7.88 -7.35 -16.12
CA VAL A 23 -8.34 -8.38 -17.06
C VAL A 23 -7.38 -8.52 -18.25
N VAL A 24 -7.01 -7.39 -18.87
CA VAL A 24 -6.08 -7.39 -20.02
C VAL A 24 -4.69 -7.89 -19.61
N PHE A 25 -4.17 -7.44 -18.47
CA PHE A 25 -2.84 -7.79 -18.00
C PHE A 25 -2.74 -9.27 -17.59
N LEU A 26 -3.73 -9.82 -16.89
CA LEU A 26 -3.77 -11.24 -16.52
C LEU A 26 -3.99 -12.17 -17.72
N GLY A 27 -4.74 -11.71 -18.74
CA GLY A 27 -5.04 -12.52 -19.92
C GLY A 27 -3.96 -12.52 -20.98
N TYR A 28 -3.13 -11.47 -21.06
CA TYR A 28 -2.13 -11.32 -22.13
C TYR A 28 -0.77 -10.82 -21.66
N GLY A 29 -0.73 -9.95 -20.64
CA GLY A 29 0.50 -9.32 -20.18
C GLY A 29 1.41 -10.24 -19.36
N ILE A 30 0.82 -11.03 -18.45
CA ILE A 30 1.55 -11.85 -17.47
C ILE A 30 2.34 -12.98 -18.14
N ASP A 31 1.72 -13.69 -19.08
CA ASP A 31 2.32 -14.81 -19.81
C ASP A 31 3.52 -14.37 -20.68
N ARG A 32 3.58 -13.09 -21.08
CA ARG A 32 4.69 -12.52 -21.85
C ARG A 32 5.87 -12.07 -21.01
N ILE A 33 5.67 -11.87 -19.71
CA ILE A 33 6.69 -11.30 -18.81
C ILE A 33 7.32 -12.40 -17.95
N ASP A 34 6.54 -13.41 -17.60
CA ASP A 34 6.91 -14.44 -16.64
C ASP A 34 6.62 -15.81 -17.22
N GLU A 35 7.66 -16.48 -17.71
CA GLU A 35 7.56 -17.84 -18.27
C GLU A 35 7.25 -18.87 -17.17
N ASP A 36 7.54 -18.55 -15.90
CA ASP A 36 7.15 -19.37 -14.73
C ASP A 36 5.68 -19.16 -14.31
N ALA A 37 4.96 -18.19 -14.91
CA ALA A 37 3.53 -18.02 -14.68
C ALA A 37 2.66 -19.06 -15.41
N ASP A 38 3.28 -19.93 -16.21
CA ASP A 38 2.62 -21.03 -16.90
C ASP A 38 2.27 -22.14 -15.89
N GLY A 39 0.96 -22.32 -15.63
CA GLY A 39 0.44 -23.29 -14.66
C GLY A 39 -0.01 -22.72 -13.31
N ALA A 40 0.31 -21.46 -12.98
CA ALA A 40 -0.06 -20.82 -11.71
C ALA A 40 -1.46 -20.16 -11.71
N PHE A 41 -2.49 -20.87 -12.18
CA PHE A 41 -3.84 -20.31 -12.39
C PHE A 41 -4.53 -19.80 -11.11
N VAL A 42 -4.22 -20.37 -9.94
CA VAL A 42 -4.79 -19.96 -8.66
C VAL A 42 -4.22 -18.62 -8.15
N PHE A 43 -2.98 -18.29 -8.53
CA PHE A 43 -2.34 -17.05 -8.08
C PHE A 43 -2.78 -15.83 -8.87
N ARG A 44 -3.20 -16.00 -10.13
CA ARG A 44 -3.59 -14.90 -11.01
C ARG A 44 -4.72 -14.02 -10.42
N PRO A 45 -5.86 -14.57 -9.93
CA PRO A 45 -6.90 -13.75 -9.31
C PRO A 45 -6.45 -12.96 -8.08
N LEU A 46 -5.45 -13.48 -7.34
CA LEU A 46 -4.93 -12.83 -6.14
C LEU A 46 -4.19 -11.50 -6.46
N LEU A 47 -3.74 -11.34 -7.71
CA LEU A 47 -3.07 -10.12 -8.19
C LEU A 47 -4.06 -9.01 -8.54
N VAL A 48 -5.33 -9.34 -8.81
CA VAL A 48 -6.38 -8.38 -9.22
C VAL A 48 -6.49 -7.18 -8.28
N PRO A 49 -6.64 -7.34 -6.94
CA PRO A 49 -6.76 -6.17 -6.06
C PRO A 49 -5.52 -5.27 -6.11
N GLY A 50 -4.32 -5.86 -6.21
CA GLY A 50 -3.09 -5.10 -6.37
C GLY A 50 -3.08 -4.32 -7.68
N ILE A 51 -3.38 -4.97 -8.80
CA ILE A 51 -3.39 -4.35 -10.12
C ILE A 51 -4.41 -3.21 -10.19
N VAL A 52 -5.61 -3.39 -9.65
CA VAL A 52 -6.66 -2.35 -9.66
C VAL A 52 -6.18 -1.08 -8.95
N VAL A 53 -5.46 -1.21 -7.83
CA VAL A 53 -4.97 -0.06 -7.05
C VAL A 53 -3.82 0.65 -7.77
N ILE A 54 -2.84 -0.12 -8.28
CA ILE A 54 -1.59 0.42 -8.85
C ILE A 54 -1.49 0.28 -10.39
N TRP A 55 -2.63 0.25 -11.10
CA TRP A 55 -2.69 -0.03 -12.54
C TRP A 55 -1.79 0.87 -13.42
N PRO A 56 -1.57 2.18 -13.15
CA PRO A 56 -0.71 2.98 -14.00
C PRO A 56 0.75 2.53 -13.96
N LEU A 57 1.20 2.09 -12.77
CA LEU A 57 2.53 1.54 -12.59
C LEU A 57 2.67 0.17 -13.27
N VAL A 58 1.62 -0.65 -13.23
CA VAL A 58 1.56 -1.93 -13.95
C VAL A 58 1.68 -1.71 -15.46
N LEU A 59 0.90 -0.79 -16.04
CA LEU A 59 0.98 -0.46 -17.47
C LEU A 59 2.34 0.11 -17.85
N TRP A 60 2.88 1.05 -17.06
CA TRP A 60 4.22 1.59 -17.29
C TRP A 60 5.25 0.47 -17.34
N ARG A 61 5.26 -0.38 -16.31
CA ARG A 61 6.23 -1.48 -16.19
C ARG A 61 6.08 -2.46 -17.33
N TRP A 62 4.84 -2.82 -17.68
CA TRP A 62 4.54 -3.68 -18.80
C TRP A 62 5.07 -3.09 -20.11
N TYR A 63 4.83 -1.80 -20.37
CA TYR A 63 5.34 -1.11 -21.56
C TYR A 63 6.88 -1.06 -21.63
N CYS A 64 7.57 -0.82 -20.50
CA CYS A 64 9.02 -0.85 -20.44
C CYS A 64 9.59 -2.23 -20.78
N LEU A 65 8.99 -3.30 -20.24
CA LEU A 65 9.41 -4.68 -20.47
C LEU A 65 9.12 -5.11 -21.92
N ALA A 66 7.90 -4.84 -22.42
CA ALA A 66 7.50 -5.17 -23.78
C ALA A 66 8.33 -4.42 -24.84
N SER A 67 8.81 -3.21 -24.53
CA SER A 67 9.66 -2.41 -25.40
C SER A 67 11.12 -2.86 -25.44
N GLY A 68 11.53 -3.88 -24.68
CA GLY A 68 12.92 -4.35 -24.64
C GLY A 68 13.92 -3.34 -24.07
N ARG A 69 13.43 -2.28 -23.41
CA ARG A 69 14.27 -1.24 -22.78
C ARG A 69 14.91 -1.70 -21.47
N ASP A 70 14.56 -2.88 -20.97
CA ASP A 70 15.12 -3.43 -19.74
C ASP A 70 16.55 -3.96 -19.97
N HIS A 71 17.54 -3.16 -19.59
CA HIS A 71 18.94 -3.57 -19.57
C HIS A 71 19.20 -4.44 -18.32
N TRP A 72 18.75 -5.70 -18.36
CA TRP A 72 18.95 -6.68 -17.28
C TRP A 72 20.40 -6.73 -16.77
N ALA A 73 21.38 -6.52 -17.66
CA ALA A 73 22.81 -6.49 -17.36
C ALA A 73 23.24 -5.42 -16.33
N HIS A 74 22.46 -4.35 -16.12
CA HIS A 74 22.81 -3.27 -15.20
C HIS A 74 22.17 -3.36 -13.81
N ARG A 75 21.24 -4.31 -13.57
CA ARG A 75 20.45 -4.40 -12.33
C ARG A 75 21.24 -4.85 -11.10
N HIS A 76 22.31 -5.62 -11.31
CA HIS A 76 23.15 -6.16 -10.22
C HIS A 76 24.23 -5.20 -9.71
N ARG A 77 24.17 -3.90 -10.05
CA ARG A 77 25.04 -2.91 -9.42
C ARG A 77 24.36 -2.37 -8.16
N PRO A 78 24.82 -2.73 -6.94
CA PRO A 78 24.26 -2.15 -5.74
C PRO A 78 24.48 -0.63 -5.77
N ARG A 79 23.39 0.16 -5.79
CA ARG A 79 23.44 1.62 -5.70
C ARG A 79 23.85 2.05 -4.28
N ARG A 80 25.13 1.88 -3.95
CA ARG A 80 25.71 2.10 -2.61
C ARG A 80 25.68 3.56 -2.13
N HIS A 81 25.54 4.54 -3.03
CA HIS A 81 25.76 5.94 -2.68
C HIS A 81 24.72 6.54 -1.72
N ARG A 82 23.45 6.10 -1.76
CA ARG A 82 22.40 6.63 -0.85
C ARG A 82 22.15 5.75 0.38
N HIS A 83 22.80 4.59 0.46
CA HIS A 83 22.60 3.66 1.56
C HIS A 83 22.94 4.28 2.92
N ARG A 84 24.01 5.09 2.99
CA ARG A 84 24.38 5.83 4.21
C ARG A 84 23.30 6.83 4.64
N ILE A 85 22.69 7.53 3.69
CA ILE A 85 21.61 8.49 4.00
C ILE A 85 20.43 7.74 4.61
N PHE A 86 19.97 6.64 3.99
CA PHE A 86 18.87 5.85 4.53
C PHE A 86 19.21 5.15 5.86
N ALA A 87 20.45 4.68 6.03
CA ALA A 87 20.91 4.04 7.25
C ALA A 87 20.84 4.98 8.48
N TYR A 88 21.07 6.28 8.28
CA TYR A 88 20.92 7.27 9.36
C TYR A 88 19.52 7.88 9.42
N ALA A 89 18.88 8.12 8.28
CA ALA A 89 17.55 8.73 8.23
C ALA A 89 16.49 7.86 8.88
N MET A 90 16.54 6.52 8.71
CA MET A 90 15.58 5.60 9.31
C MET A 90 15.55 5.65 10.85
N PRO A 91 16.66 5.41 11.58
CA PRO A 91 16.65 5.46 13.05
C PRO A 91 16.30 6.87 13.57
N ILE A 92 16.77 7.93 12.90
CA ILE A 92 16.40 9.30 13.26
C ILE A 92 14.89 9.51 13.12
N ALA A 93 14.31 9.06 12.00
CA ALA A 93 12.87 9.17 11.76
C ALA A 93 12.07 8.35 12.79
N ILE A 94 12.51 7.14 13.14
CA ILE A 94 11.86 6.32 14.17
C ILE A 94 11.85 7.05 15.51
N VAL A 95 13.00 7.56 15.96
CA VAL A 95 13.10 8.31 17.22
C VAL A 95 12.22 9.57 17.16
N ALA A 96 12.27 10.32 16.06
CA ALA A 96 11.46 11.51 15.89
C ALA A 96 9.95 11.22 15.95
N VAL A 97 9.50 10.13 15.32
CA VAL A 97 8.09 9.68 15.37
C VAL A 97 7.69 9.29 16.79
N ILE A 98 8.54 8.55 17.52
CA ILE A 98 8.27 8.18 18.91
C ILE A 98 8.16 9.43 19.79
N VAL A 99 9.12 10.35 19.69
CA VAL A 99 9.12 11.61 20.46
C VAL A 99 7.90 12.45 20.13
N ALA A 100 7.57 12.62 18.85
CA ALA A 100 6.38 13.36 18.43
C ALA A 100 5.09 12.70 18.95
N GLY A 101 4.99 11.37 18.88
CA GLY A 101 3.85 10.63 19.40
C GLY A 101 3.69 10.78 20.92
N LEU A 102 4.79 10.78 21.66
CA LEU A 102 4.79 11.04 23.11
C LEU A 102 4.44 12.49 23.44
N ALA A 103 4.91 13.46 22.64
CA ALA A 103 4.63 14.88 22.85
C ALA A 103 3.17 15.25 22.55
N VAL A 104 2.56 14.61 21.54
CA VAL A 104 1.15 14.80 21.17
C VAL A 104 0.23 13.82 21.93
N ARG A 105 0.79 12.99 22.82
CA ARG A 105 0.01 12.04 23.61
C ARG A 105 -1.09 12.78 24.36
N GLN A 106 -2.34 12.41 24.07
CA GLN A 106 -3.50 12.90 24.79
C GLN A 106 -3.39 12.47 26.25
N SER A 107 -3.13 13.43 27.15
CA SER A 107 -3.24 13.23 28.60
C SER A 107 -4.70 13.38 29.00
N TRP A 108 -5.21 12.42 29.77
CA TRP A 108 -6.55 12.53 30.35
C TRP A 108 -6.63 13.80 31.23
N PRO A 109 -7.71 14.59 31.19
CA PRO A 109 -7.77 15.79 32.00
C PRO A 109 -7.92 15.45 33.49
N ASP A 110 -6.98 15.91 34.31
CA ASP A 110 -6.95 15.64 35.76
C ASP A 110 -8.15 16.24 36.53
N HIS A 111 -8.89 17.15 35.90
CA HIS A 111 -10.05 17.82 36.47
C HIS A 111 -11.37 17.04 36.28
N ILE A 112 -11.38 15.96 35.49
CA ILE A 112 -12.56 15.12 35.29
C ILE A 112 -12.48 13.97 36.29
N ALA A 113 -13.28 14.07 37.35
CA ALA A 113 -13.42 12.97 38.30
C ALA A 113 -13.95 11.72 37.58
N PRO A 114 -13.34 10.53 37.75
CA PRO A 114 -13.81 9.33 37.09
C PRO A 114 -15.22 8.99 37.58
N GLU A 115 -16.20 9.07 36.69
CA GLU A 115 -17.58 8.69 36.97
C GLU A 115 -17.77 7.19 36.71
N ARG A 116 -18.31 6.48 37.71
CA ARG A 116 -18.56 5.05 37.62
C ARG A 116 -19.82 4.80 36.79
N LEU A 117 -19.65 4.38 35.54
CA LEU A 117 -20.75 4.13 34.59
C LEU A 117 -21.56 2.85 34.88
N SER A 118 -21.12 2.00 35.81
CA SER A 118 -21.80 0.74 36.13
C SER A 118 -21.90 0.55 37.64
N PRO A 119 -23.08 0.16 38.16
CA PRO A 119 -23.22 -0.16 39.58
C PRO A 119 -22.25 -1.29 39.97
N PRO A 120 -21.86 -1.38 41.26
CA PRO A 120 -21.14 -2.55 41.75
C PRO A 120 -21.87 -3.81 41.34
N ALA A 121 -21.14 -4.80 40.81
CA ALA A 121 -21.69 -6.14 40.68
C ALA A 121 -22.18 -6.53 42.08
N GLU A 122 -23.48 -6.72 42.23
CA GLU A 122 -24.04 -7.27 43.46
C GLU A 122 -23.32 -8.60 43.67
N ASP A 123 -22.58 -8.69 44.77
CA ASP A 123 -21.97 -9.94 45.21
C ASP A 123 -23.11 -10.97 45.24
N SER A 124 -23.02 -11.94 44.34
CA SER A 124 -24.00 -13.00 44.18
C SER A 124 -23.89 -13.91 45.40
N GLN A 125 -24.70 -13.64 46.42
CA GLN A 125 -24.98 -14.56 47.54
C GLN A 125 -26.36 -15.17 47.37
#